data_AF-A0A518FKV1-F1
#
_entry.id   AF-A0A518FKV1-F1
#
_cell.length_a   1.000
_cell.length_b   1.000
_cell.length_c   1.000
_cell.angle_alpha   90.00
_cell.angle_beta   90.00
_cell.angle_gamma   90.00
#
_symmetry.space_group_name_H-M   'P 1'
#
loop_
_entity.id
_entity.type
_entity.pdbx_description
1 polymer ?
#
loop_
_entity_poly.entity_id
_entity_poly.type
_entity_poly.pdbx_seq_one_letter_code
_entity_poly.pdbx_strand_id
1 'polypeptide(L)'
;MGTSLFLWLAPIYVLALLAAVLAIPASLVALCFRKTRWDAFRVLILSLIYLPLTIAAIPLGWQVRMQRMAAFAERSKPVVRAIERYTEDQGTPPETLEQLVPDYLQDVPGTGMMAYPAYEYCAGAQSRERFQGNAWTLVVSTGSGGPNWDQMMYFPLQNYPEHGYGGRLERVGDWAYVHE
;
A
#
# COMPACT_ATOMS: atom_id res chain seq x y z
N MET A 1 11.48 -2.68 11.39
CA MET A 1 12.64 -3.36 10.77
C MET A 1 12.36 -3.93 9.38
N GLY A 2 11.13 -4.36 9.04
CA GLY A 2 10.82 -4.91 7.71
C GLY A 2 10.79 -3.91 6.54
N THR A 3 10.35 -2.67 6.76
CA THR A 3 10.17 -1.66 5.69
C THR A 3 11.49 -1.11 5.14
N SER A 4 12.47 -0.85 6.00
CA SER A 4 13.79 -0.36 5.57
C SER A 4 14.56 -1.42 4.77
N LEU A 5 14.52 -2.69 5.20
CA LEU A 5 15.20 -3.78 4.50
C LEU A 5 14.63 -4.00 3.09
N PHE A 6 13.30 -3.95 2.94
CA PHE A 6 12.64 -4.05 1.64
C PHE A 6 13.09 -2.95 0.67
N LEU A 7 13.18 -1.71 1.15
CA LEU A 7 13.65 -0.58 0.34
C LEU A 7 15.10 -0.72 -0.12
N TRP A 8 15.97 -1.28 0.72
CA TRP A 8 17.36 -1.56 0.33
C TRP A 8 17.49 -2.72 -0.67
N LEU A 9 16.55 -3.67 -0.66
CA LEU A 9 16.54 -4.79 -1.59
C LEU A 9 15.92 -4.45 -2.96
N ALA A 10 15.03 -3.47 -3.03
CA ALA A 10 14.41 -3.04 -4.28
C ALA A 10 15.41 -2.68 -5.40
N PRO A 11 16.45 -1.85 -5.19
CA PRO A 11 17.42 -1.55 -6.24
C PRO A 11 18.24 -2.79 -6.65
N ILE A 12 18.53 -3.70 -5.71
CA ILE A 12 19.23 -4.95 -6.01
C ILE A 12 18.37 -5.83 -6.92
N TYR A 13 17.07 -5.92 -6.64
CA TYR A 13 16.11 -6.64 -7.48
C TYR A 13 16.01 -6.06 -8.89
N VAL A 14 15.95 -4.73 -9.01
CA VAL A 14 15.91 -4.04 -10.32
C VAL A 14 17.20 -4.29 -11.10
N LEU A 15 18.37 -4.18 -10.45
CA LEU A 15 19.65 -4.46 -11.09
C LEU A 15 19.76 -5.92 -11.55
N ALA A 16 19.28 -6.87 -10.74
CA ALA A 16 19.23 -8.29 -11.12
C ALA A 16 18.30 -8.53 -12.31
N LEU A 17 17.15 -7.86 -12.37
CA LEU A 17 16.23 -7.90 -13.51
C LEU A 17 16.88 -7.35 -14.78
N LEU A 18 17.52 -6.19 -14.71
CA LEU A 18 18.23 -5.60 -15.84
C LEU A 18 19.38 -6.50 -16.31
N ALA A 19 20.15 -7.06 -15.39
CA ALA A 19 21.21 -8.01 -15.71
C ALA A 19 20.65 -9.25 -16.43
N ALA A 20 19.53 -9.81 -15.97
CA ALA A 20 18.90 -10.96 -16.63
C ALA A 20 18.40 -10.62 -18.04
N VAL A 21 17.79 -9.45 -18.24
CA VAL A 21 17.33 -8.99 -19.56
C VAL A 21 18.49 -8.82 -20.54
N LEU A 22 19.60 -8.21 -20.10
CA LEU A 22 20.80 -8.02 -20.92
C LEU A 22 21.58 -9.32 -21.15
N ALA A 23 21.54 -10.24 -20.18
CA ALA A 23 22.23 -11.52 -20.26
C ALA A 23 21.63 -12.44 -21.34
N ILE A 24 20.33 -12.34 -21.65
CA ILE A 24 19.71 -13.15 -22.70
C ILE A 24 20.36 -12.93 -24.08
N PRO A 25 20.36 -11.72 -24.68
CA PRO A 25 20.97 -11.50 -25.99
C PRO A 25 22.47 -11.73 -25.95
N ALA A 26 23.17 -11.33 -24.87
CA ALA A 26 24.60 -11.57 -24.71
C ALA A 26 24.93 -13.08 -24.70
N SER A 27 24.13 -13.88 -24.00
CA SER A 27 24.30 -15.33 -23.95
C SER A 27 24.00 -15.98 -25.30
N LEU A 28 22.96 -15.53 -26.00
CA LEU A 28 22.65 -16.02 -27.35
C LEU A 28 23.80 -15.80 -28.33
N VAL A 29 24.48 -14.65 -28.27
CA VAL A 29 25.70 -14.39 -29.06
C VAL A 29 26.88 -15.24 -28.58
N ALA A 30 27.07 -15.34 -27.26
CA ALA A 30 28.17 -16.09 -26.66
C ALA A 30 28.10 -17.61 -26.89
N LEU A 31 26.91 -18.16 -27.19
CA LEU A 31 26.72 -19.57 -27.57
C LEU A 31 27.44 -19.92 -28.88
N CYS A 32 27.69 -18.94 -29.76
CA CYS A 32 28.43 -19.16 -31.00
C CYS A 32 29.93 -19.41 -30.77
N PHE A 33 30.45 -19.12 -29.58
CA PHE A 33 31.88 -19.25 -29.26
C PHE A 33 32.15 -20.50 -28.42
N ARG A 34 32.98 -21.42 -28.94
CA ARG A 34 33.26 -22.72 -28.31
C ARG A 34 33.81 -22.62 -26.88
N LYS A 35 34.56 -21.57 -26.54
CA LYS A 35 35.18 -21.38 -25.22
C LYS A 35 34.16 -20.99 -24.14
N THR A 36 33.12 -20.25 -24.50
CA THR A 36 32.13 -19.67 -23.56
C THR A 36 30.78 -20.37 -23.58
N ARG A 37 30.56 -21.32 -24.50
CA ARG A 37 29.25 -21.94 -24.76
C ARG A 37 28.54 -22.49 -23.51
N TRP A 38 29.27 -23.14 -22.60
CA TRP A 38 28.64 -23.79 -21.43
C TRP A 38 28.21 -22.76 -20.39
N ASP A 39 29.02 -21.73 -20.17
CA ASP A 39 28.68 -20.65 -19.26
C ASP A 39 27.53 -19.82 -19.84
N ALA A 40 27.57 -19.49 -21.14
CA ALA A 40 26.49 -18.82 -21.85
C ALA A 40 25.17 -19.61 -21.76
N PHE A 41 25.22 -20.93 -21.94
CA PHE A 41 24.04 -21.79 -21.80
C PHE A 41 23.45 -21.76 -20.37
N ARG A 42 24.31 -21.84 -19.35
CA ARG A 42 23.87 -21.76 -17.94
C ARG A 42 23.25 -20.42 -17.61
N VAL A 43 23.90 -19.33 -18.01
CA VAL A 43 23.39 -17.96 -17.80
C VAL A 43 22.04 -17.79 -18.49
N LEU A 44 21.91 -18.24 -19.74
CA LEU A 44 20.66 -18.18 -20.49
C LEU A 44 19.53 -18.93 -19.77
N ILE A 45 19.77 -20.16 -19.31
CA ILE A 45 18.76 -20.92 -18.55
C ILE A 45 18.36 -20.19 -17.28
N LEU A 46 19.32 -19.69 -16.50
CA LEU A 46 19.04 -18.98 -15.26
C LEU A 46 18.22 -17.71 -15.52
N SER A 47 18.56 -16.92 -16.55
CA SER A 47 17.80 -15.74 -16.94
C SER A 47 16.38 -16.08 -17.40
N LEU A 48 16.21 -17.16 -18.19
CA LEU A 48 14.91 -17.62 -18.66
C LEU A 48 14.03 -18.20 -17.56
N ILE A 49 14.60 -18.68 -16.44
CA ILE A 49 13.83 -19.08 -15.26
C ILE A 49 13.51 -17.86 -14.39
N TYR A 50 14.49 -17.00 -14.16
CA TYR A 50 14.37 -15.85 -13.26
C TYR A 50 13.33 -14.82 -13.73
N LEU A 51 13.33 -14.49 -15.03
CA LEU A 51 12.42 -13.49 -15.60
C LEU A 51 10.94 -13.83 -15.42
N PRO A 52 10.43 -14.99 -15.87
CA PRO A 52 9.01 -15.32 -15.71
C PRO A 52 8.62 -15.45 -14.25
N LEU A 53 9.50 -15.96 -13.38
CA LEU A 53 9.23 -16.01 -11.94
C LEU A 53 9.06 -14.60 -11.35
N THR A 54 9.92 -13.66 -11.75
CA THR A 54 9.86 -12.27 -11.29
C THR A 54 8.59 -11.59 -11.80
N ILE A 55 8.25 -11.78 -13.07
CA ILE A 55 7.02 -11.24 -13.67
C ILE A 55 5.78 -11.82 -12.99
N ALA A 56 5.74 -13.12 -12.72
CA ALA A 56 4.64 -13.79 -12.04
C ALA A 56 4.51 -13.38 -10.55
N ALA A 57 5.61 -12.99 -9.90
CA ALA A 57 5.59 -12.55 -8.51
C ALA A 57 4.89 -11.18 -8.33
N ILE A 58 4.86 -10.32 -9.35
CA ILE A 58 4.24 -8.99 -9.29
C ILE A 58 2.72 -9.07 -8.99
N PRO A 59 1.88 -9.75 -9.79
CA PRO A 59 0.45 -9.84 -9.50
C PRO A 59 0.16 -10.59 -8.19
N LEU A 60 0.99 -11.58 -7.83
CA LEU A 60 0.86 -12.28 -6.54
C LEU A 60 1.13 -11.33 -5.36
N GLY A 61 2.17 -10.49 -5.47
CA GLY A 61 2.46 -9.46 -4.49
C GLY A 61 1.32 -8.45 -4.35
N TRP A 62 0.71 -8.04 -5.47
CA TRP A 62 -0.47 -7.18 -5.47
C TRP A 62 -1.66 -7.82 -4.76
N GLN A 63 -1.97 -9.09 -5.07
CA GLN A 63 -3.05 -9.82 -4.41
C GLN A 63 -2.84 -9.91 -2.89
N VAL A 64 -1.63 -10.24 -2.45
CA VAL A 64 -1.29 -10.28 -1.02
C VAL A 64 -1.46 -8.89 -0.40
N ARG A 65 -1.02 -7.83 -1.07
CA ARG A 65 -1.18 -6.45 -0.60
C ARG A 65 -2.65 -6.09 -0.41
N MET A 66 -3.49 -6.32 -1.41
CA MET A 66 -4.91 -6.00 -1.35
C MET A 66 -5.66 -6.81 -0.29
N GLN A 67 -5.29 -8.09 -0.09
CA GLN A 67 -5.84 -8.88 1.02
C GLN A 67 -5.48 -8.28 2.39
N ARG A 68 -4.26 -7.76 2.56
CA ARG A 68 -3.85 -7.09 3.80
C ARG A 68 -4.59 -5.77 4.01
N MET A 69 -4.84 -5.01 2.93
CA MET A 69 -5.63 -3.78 2.99
C MET A 69 -7.10 -4.06 3.33
N ALA A 70 -7.69 -5.11 2.77
CA ALA A 70 -9.03 -5.56 3.13
C ALA A 70 -9.12 -5.98 4.61
N ALA A 71 -8.14 -6.76 5.09
CA ALA A 71 -8.08 -7.13 6.50
C ALA A 71 -7.87 -5.92 7.42
N PHE A 72 -7.15 -4.89 6.96
CA PHE A 72 -7.05 -3.61 7.66
C PHE A 72 -8.40 -2.90 7.73
N ALA A 73 -9.10 -2.72 6.61
CA ALA A 73 -10.41 -2.08 6.56
C ALA A 73 -11.40 -2.72 7.56
N GLU A 74 -11.41 -4.06 7.64
CA GLU A 74 -12.22 -4.79 8.62
C GLU A 74 -11.82 -4.51 10.07
N ARG A 75 -10.51 -4.49 10.38
CA ARG A 75 -10.02 -4.18 11.73
C ARG A 75 -10.26 -2.73 12.14
N SER A 76 -10.42 -1.82 11.19
CA SER A 76 -10.68 -0.40 11.45
C SER A 76 -12.15 -0.09 11.72
N LYS A 77 -13.07 -1.05 11.51
CA LYS A 77 -14.50 -0.86 11.80
C LYS A 77 -14.83 -0.40 13.23
N PRO A 78 -14.15 -0.87 14.31
CA PRO A 78 -14.42 -0.39 15.66
C PRO A 78 -14.16 1.11 15.85
N VAL A 79 -13.06 1.64 15.31
CA VAL A 79 -12.75 3.08 15.44
C VAL A 79 -13.72 3.94 14.63
N VAL A 80 -14.08 3.49 13.41
CA VAL A 80 -15.10 4.14 12.59
C VAL A 80 -16.43 4.22 13.33
N ARG A 81 -16.91 3.10 13.86
CA ARG A 81 -18.17 3.05 14.62
C ARG A 81 -18.14 3.91 15.89
N ALA A 82 -16.99 4.02 16.55
CA ALA A 82 -16.84 4.89 17.71
C ALA A 82 -16.98 6.37 17.33
N ILE A 83 -16.37 6.79 16.22
CA ILE A 83 -16.50 8.15 15.68
C ILE A 83 -17.96 8.44 15.28
N GLU A 84 -18.60 7.51 14.58
CA GLU A 84 -20.01 7.62 14.17
C GLU A 84 -20.91 7.80 15.40
N ARG A 85 -20.76 6.93 16.41
CA ARG A 85 -21.55 7.01 17.64
C ARG A 85 -21.30 8.30 18.42
N TYR A 86 -20.05 8.73 18.56
CA TYR A 86 -19.73 10.03 19.17
C TYR A 86 -20.43 11.17 18.42
N THR A 87 -20.41 11.12 17.09
CA THR A 87 -21.03 12.14 16.24
C THR A 87 -22.56 12.15 16.41
N GLU A 88 -23.18 10.99 16.55
CA GLU A 88 -24.62 10.86 16.83
C GLU A 88 -24.98 11.45 18.19
N ASP A 89 -24.18 11.17 19.23
CA ASP A 89 -24.43 11.59 20.61
C ASP A 89 -24.16 13.09 20.84
N GLN A 90 -23.14 13.66 20.16
CA GLN A 90 -22.71 15.06 20.34
C GLN A 90 -23.17 16.01 19.22
N GLY A 91 -23.69 15.47 18.11
CA GLY A 91 -24.07 16.23 16.91
C GLY A 91 -22.90 16.72 16.04
N THR A 92 -21.65 16.52 16.49
CA THR A 92 -20.43 16.86 15.76
C THR A 92 -19.38 15.76 15.92
N PRO A 93 -18.53 15.49 14.90
CA PRO A 93 -17.45 14.54 15.05
C PRO A 93 -16.43 15.01 16.09
N PRO A 94 -15.69 14.09 16.73
CA PRO A 94 -14.67 14.45 17.70
C PRO A 94 -13.58 15.26 17.01
N GLU A 95 -12.94 16.17 17.74
CA GLU A 95 -11.80 16.94 17.25
C GLU A 95 -10.53 16.08 17.18
N THR A 96 -10.40 15.12 18.08
CA THR A 96 -9.28 14.17 18.12
C THR A 96 -9.76 12.76 18.50
N LEU A 97 -8.99 11.72 18.15
CA LEU A 97 -9.39 10.34 18.46
C LEU A 97 -9.38 10.04 19.96
N GLU A 98 -8.61 10.78 20.75
CA GLU A 98 -8.54 10.61 22.20
C GLU A 98 -9.86 10.96 22.90
N GLN A 99 -10.69 11.81 22.30
CA GLN A 99 -12.03 12.14 22.82
C GLN A 99 -13.00 10.96 22.80
N LEU A 100 -12.67 9.89 22.06
CA LEU A 100 -13.44 8.65 22.04
C LEU A 100 -13.20 7.80 23.29
N VAL A 101 -12.13 8.07 24.04
CA VAL A 101 -11.72 7.29 25.21
C VAL A 101 -12.14 8.02 26.50
N PRO A 102 -12.70 7.32 27.51
CA PRO A 102 -12.97 5.87 27.56
C PRO A 102 -14.38 5.47 27.09
N ASP A 103 -15.25 6.44 26.81
CA ASP A 103 -16.70 6.20 26.73
C ASP A 103 -17.13 5.43 25.46
N TYR A 104 -16.39 5.57 24.35
CA TYR A 104 -16.66 4.91 23.07
C TYR A 104 -15.61 3.85 22.72
N LEU A 105 -14.38 3.97 23.24
CA LEU A 105 -13.27 3.04 23.08
C LEU A 105 -12.47 2.92 24.38
N GLN A 106 -11.91 1.74 24.67
CA GLN A 106 -11.03 1.54 25.83
C GLN A 106 -9.70 2.30 25.68
N ASP A 107 -9.18 2.30 24.46
CA ASP A 107 -7.98 3.00 24.01
C ASP A 107 -8.12 3.29 22.51
N VAL A 108 -7.33 4.23 21.98
CA VAL A 108 -7.30 4.49 20.52
C VAL A 108 -6.51 3.36 19.87
N PRO A 109 -7.15 2.46 19.09
CA PRO A 109 -6.44 1.33 18.51
C PRO A 109 -5.48 1.83 17.42
N GLY A 110 -4.33 1.17 17.30
CA GLY A 110 -3.50 1.29 16.10
C GLY A 110 -4.16 0.61 14.89
N THR A 111 -3.53 0.73 13.73
CA THR A 111 -4.00 0.08 12.47
C THR A 111 -3.84 -1.45 12.47
N GLY A 112 -3.06 -1.97 13.42
CA GLY A 112 -2.58 -3.36 13.42
C GLY A 112 -1.58 -3.68 12.32
N MET A 113 -1.12 -2.68 11.55
CA MET A 113 -0.07 -2.83 10.55
C MET A 113 1.26 -2.32 11.11
N MET A 114 2.23 -3.22 11.30
CA MET A 114 3.55 -2.85 11.83
C MET A 114 4.25 -1.75 11.03
N ALA A 115 4.06 -1.72 9.71
CA ALA A 115 4.64 -0.72 8.84
C ALA A 115 3.98 0.67 8.96
N TYR A 116 2.71 0.72 9.37
CA TYR A 116 1.85 1.91 9.31
C TYR A 116 1.00 2.00 10.58
N PRO A 117 1.59 2.16 11.77
CA PRO A 117 0.92 1.83 13.03
C PRO A 117 -0.21 2.81 13.43
N ALA A 118 -0.22 4.03 12.90
CA ALA A 118 -1.09 5.11 13.34
C ALA A 118 -2.06 5.58 12.25
N TYR A 119 -3.19 6.11 12.68
CA TYR A 119 -4.13 6.86 11.84
C TYR A 119 -3.77 8.34 11.84
N GLU A 120 -3.90 8.97 10.68
CA GLU A 120 -4.06 10.41 10.56
C GLU A 120 -5.57 10.70 10.55
N TYR A 121 -6.03 11.52 11.48
CA TYR A 121 -7.43 11.91 11.61
C TYR A 121 -7.57 13.39 11.25
N CYS A 122 -8.51 13.70 10.36
CA CYS A 122 -8.86 15.08 10.01
C CYS A 122 -10.33 15.31 10.32
N ALA A 123 -10.66 16.44 10.94
CA ALA A 123 -12.03 16.81 11.29
C ALA A 123 -12.36 18.27 10.91
N GLY A 124 -13.64 18.61 10.92
CA GLY A 124 -14.13 19.97 10.74
C GLY A 124 -13.86 20.53 9.34
N ALA A 125 -13.53 21.83 9.28
CA ALA A 125 -13.31 22.55 8.02
C ALA A 125 -12.18 21.92 7.19
N GLN A 126 -11.06 21.55 7.84
CA GLN A 126 -9.93 20.90 7.20
C GLN A 126 -10.35 19.63 6.45
N SER A 127 -11.16 18.79 7.09
CA SER A 127 -11.65 17.56 6.46
C SER A 127 -12.58 17.85 5.29
N ARG A 128 -13.51 18.79 5.45
CA ARG A 128 -14.49 19.10 4.40
C ARG A 128 -13.85 19.67 3.14
N GLU A 129 -12.87 20.56 3.30
CA GLU A 129 -12.16 21.20 2.20
C GLU A 129 -11.27 20.23 1.43
N ARG A 130 -10.56 19.34 2.14
CA ARG A 130 -9.61 18.39 1.53
C ARG A 130 -10.26 17.10 1.04
N PHE A 131 -11.33 16.66 1.71
CA PHE A 131 -11.92 15.34 1.52
C PHE A 131 -13.41 15.41 1.22
N GLN A 132 -13.77 16.08 0.13
CA GLN A 132 -15.03 15.88 -0.60
C GLN A 132 -16.24 16.18 0.28
N GLY A 133 -16.12 17.21 1.13
CA GLY A 133 -17.18 17.64 2.04
C GLY A 133 -17.38 16.75 3.27
N ASN A 134 -16.53 15.73 3.49
CA ASN A 134 -16.65 14.86 4.65
C ASN A 134 -16.27 15.60 5.94
N ALA A 135 -17.16 15.56 6.93
CA ALA A 135 -16.97 16.26 8.21
C ALA A 135 -15.78 15.74 9.03
N TRP A 136 -15.40 14.48 8.80
CA TRP A 136 -14.22 13.86 9.34
C TRP A 136 -13.71 12.78 8.38
N THR A 137 -12.43 12.43 8.47
CA THR A 137 -11.80 11.39 7.65
C THR A 137 -10.67 10.71 8.41
N LEU A 138 -10.42 9.44 8.07
CA LEU A 138 -9.23 8.72 8.50
C LEU A 138 -8.33 8.46 7.30
N VAL A 139 -7.04 8.71 7.46
CA VAL A 139 -6.02 8.46 6.44
C VAL A 139 -4.89 7.64 7.06
N VAL A 140 -4.37 6.68 6.31
CA VAL A 140 -3.17 5.93 6.66
C VAL A 140 -2.24 5.98 5.46
N SER A 141 -1.10 6.66 5.61
CA SER A 141 -0.03 6.63 4.61
C SER A 141 0.55 5.22 4.52
N THR A 142 0.28 4.53 3.42
CA THR A 142 0.71 3.14 3.15
C THR A 142 1.83 3.04 2.11
N GLY A 143 2.54 4.14 1.89
CA GLY A 143 3.69 4.19 0.99
C GLY A 143 4.79 3.22 1.44
N SER A 144 5.40 2.52 0.49
CA SER A 144 6.50 1.60 0.79
C SER A 144 7.85 2.29 1.00
N GLY A 145 7.92 3.62 0.90
CA GLY A 145 9.14 4.45 0.86
C GLY A 145 9.64 4.69 -0.57
N GLY A 146 10.41 5.77 -0.77
CA GLY A 146 10.71 6.31 -2.12
C GLY A 146 9.56 7.21 -2.64
N PRO A 147 9.39 7.34 -3.97
CA PRO A 147 8.29 8.10 -4.57
C PRO A 147 6.99 7.26 -4.58
N ASN A 148 6.60 6.71 -3.43
CA ASN A 148 5.34 5.99 -3.27
C ASN A 148 4.50 6.72 -2.22
N TRP A 149 3.39 7.31 -2.67
CA TRP A 149 2.44 8.07 -1.86
C TRP A 149 1.09 7.36 -1.70
N ASP A 150 1.09 6.02 -1.78
CA ASP A 150 -0.10 5.19 -1.60
C ASP A 150 -0.74 5.40 -0.22
N GLN A 151 -2.07 5.49 -0.16
CA GLN A 151 -2.82 5.81 1.06
C GLN A 151 -4.08 4.96 1.19
N MET A 152 -4.44 4.57 2.42
CA MET A 152 -5.80 4.11 2.74
C MET A 152 -6.60 5.26 3.32
N MET A 153 -7.81 5.49 2.82
CA MET A 153 -8.68 6.59 3.23
C MET A 153 -10.08 6.09 3.58
N TYR A 154 -10.68 6.65 4.62
CA TYR A 154 -12.09 6.45 4.97
C TYR A 154 -12.85 7.76 4.91
N PHE A 155 -13.89 7.80 4.07
CA PHE A 155 -14.83 8.90 3.95
C PHE A 155 -16.20 8.46 4.48
N PRO A 156 -16.77 9.09 5.53
CA PRO A 156 -18.07 8.71 6.07
C PRO A 156 -19.20 8.80 5.04
N LEU A 157 -19.13 9.72 4.07
CA LEU A 157 -20.12 9.83 2.99
C LEU A 157 -19.90 8.82 1.85
N GLN A 158 -18.84 8.01 1.91
CA GLN A 158 -18.51 6.98 0.92
C GLN A 158 -18.44 7.52 -0.53
N ASN A 159 -18.14 8.81 -0.69
CA ASN A 159 -18.16 9.58 -1.93
C ASN A 159 -16.77 9.71 -2.55
N TYR A 160 -16.07 8.58 -2.67
CA TYR A 160 -14.74 8.51 -3.26
C TYR A 160 -14.77 8.90 -4.75
N PRO A 161 -13.93 9.84 -5.20
CA PRO A 161 -13.76 10.12 -6.63
C PRO A 161 -13.01 8.96 -7.32
N GLU A 162 -13.10 8.87 -8.65
CA GLU A 162 -12.31 7.87 -9.40
C GLU A 162 -10.79 8.16 -9.35
N HIS A 163 -10.44 9.45 -9.35
CA HIS A 163 -9.06 9.96 -9.34
C HIS A 163 -8.92 11.10 -8.33
N GLY A 164 -7.78 11.19 -7.66
CA GLY A 164 -7.49 12.22 -6.66
C GLY A 164 -6.34 11.82 -5.74
N TYR A 165 -5.88 12.78 -4.91
CA TYR A 165 -4.89 12.52 -3.86
C TYR A 165 -3.56 11.89 -4.34
N GLY A 166 -3.19 12.14 -5.60
CA GLY A 166 -1.97 11.63 -6.21
C GLY A 166 -2.19 10.43 -7.13
N GLY A 167 -3.35 9.75 -7.10
CA GLY A 167 -3.53 8.52 -7.87
C GLY A 167 -4.97 8.14 -8.17
N ARG A 168 -5.17 6.86 -8.49
CA ARG A 168 -6.48 6.24 -8.68
C ARG A 168 -6.97 5.66 -7.36
N LEU A 169 -8.27 5.78 -7.09
CA LEU A 169 -8.89 5.23 -5.89
C LEU A 169 -9.52 3.86 -6.22
N GLU A 170 -9.05 2.82 -5.56
CA GLU A 170 -9.64 1.48 -5.59
C GLU A 170 -10.42 1.23 -4.30
N ARG A 171 -11.69 0.85 -4.38
CA ARG A 171 -12.50 0.55 -3.19
C ARG A 171 -12.04 -0.75 -2.54
N VAL A 172 -11.90 -0.72 -1.21
CA VAL A 172 -11.53 -1.84 -0.35
C VAL A 172 -12.49 -1.88 0.84
N GLY A 173 -13.64 -2.52 0.64
CA GLY A 173 -14.76 -2.41 1.58
C GLY A 173 -15.28 -0.97 1.63
N ASP A 174 -15.45 -0.43 2.84
CA ASP A 174 -15.88 0.96 3.08
C ASP A 174 -14.72 1.96 3.04
N TRP A 175 -13.51 1.50 2.73
CA TRP A 175 -12.31 2.32 2.57
C TRP A 175 -11.95 2.45 1.08
N ALA A 176 -11.13 3.44 0.75
CA ALA A 176 -10.48 3.56 -0.55
C ALA A 176 -8.97 3.45 -0.40
N TYR A 177 -8.37 2.66 -1.28
CA TYR A 177 -6.94 2.55 -1.44
C TYR A 177 -6.50 3.43 -2.63
N VAL A 178 -5.74 4.48 -2.35
CA VAL A 178 -5.13 5.35 -3.35
C VAL A 178 -3.82 4.71 -3.78
N HIS A 179 -3.71 4.42 -5.07
CA HIS A 179 -2.46 3.97 -5.67
C HIS A 179 -2.11 4.82 -6.89
N GLU A 180 -0.83 5.13 -7.02
CA GLU A 180 -0.28 5.83 -8.20
C GLU A 180 -0.23 4.92 -9.44
#